data_AF-A0A8D0AIL0-F1
#
_entry.id   AF-A0A8D0AIL0-F1
#
_cell.length_a   1.000
_cell.length_b   1.000
_cell.length_c   1.000
_cell.angle_alpha   90.00
_cell.angle_beta   90.00
_cell.angle_gamma   90.00
#
_symmetry.space_group_name_H-M   'P 1'
#
loop_
_entity.id
_entity.type
_entity.pdbx_description
1 polymer ?
#
loop_
_entity_poly.entity_id
_entity_poly.type
_entity_poly.pdbx_seq_one_letter_code
_entity_poly.pdbx_strand_id
1 'polypeptide(L)'
;MSWSDSIKVYAVPSAVPYLHVNAPVCVFPPVGNWSGLVIFFLVCKRKLESKKEALLILSKELDTCQQERDQYKLMANQLRERHQGLKKKYRELIDGDPSLPPEKRNQVNLAQLVRDSRERAKQLAEEVKELTQRLTEAQGDNKLLRMTITRQRLGDEEVGARHFPAHEREDLVNQLERAGLQMEEMEHNMKALADELQDVKSERSVFREKTYRLNVELNHILGNREARIIDVDALCMENRYLHERLSQLQEEVNLLKSNIMKYKTALERRKNYSTYGKINSSPLTGVLSAKQVQEMLLEEQGCNLPATPQSISDLKSLATALLETIHEKNLVIQHQRHTNRILGNRVADLEKKLKTLEVSGLWSLPGGSLDQLLKLPQKIHLGCTTLTNLGRRPESVSPHAHRLQCVDSIDHPLMCLFIIALTRAGSLNITH
;
A
#
# COMPACT_ATOMS: atom_id res chain seq x y z
N MET A 1 19.77 12.97 -19.78
CA MET A 1 18.66 13.01 -20.75
C MET A 1 18.25 14.45 -20.96
N SER A 2 18.98 15.16 -21.82
CA SER A 2 18.70 16.56 -22.18
C SER A 2 17.68 16.58 -23.32
N TRP A 3 16.48 17.08 -23.04
CA TRP A 3 15.54 17.50 -24.09
C TRP A 3 15.89 18.93 -24.49
N SER A 4 17.04 19.07 -25.11
CA SER A 4 17.41 20.21 -25.93
C SER A 4 17.47 19.66 -27.35
N ASP A 5 16.93 20.39 -28.32
CA ASP A 5 16.88 20.04 -29.76
C ASP A 5 15.60 19.33 -30.21
N SER A 6 14.50 20.10 -30.27
CA SER A 6 13.50 19.97 -31.33
C SER A 6 12.61 21.21 -31.39
N ILE A 7 13.23 22.35 -31.71
CA ILE A 7 12.51 23.45 -32.35
C ILE A 7 13.07 23.51 -33.77
N LYS A 8 12.47 22.70 -34.66
CA LYS A 8 12.58 22.96 -36.09
C LYS A 8 11.87 24.28 -36.32
N VAL A 9 12.66 25.34 -36.46
CA VAL A 9 12.22 26.58 -37.09
C VAL A 9 11.71 26.18 -38.46
N TYR A 10 10.39 26.08 -38.61
CA TYR A 10 9.77 26.09 -39.93
C TYR A 10 10.06 27.48 -40.50
N ALA A 11 11.17 27.57 -41.22
CA ALA A 11 11.38 28.64 -42.18
C ALA A 11 10.17 28.60 -43.11
N VAL A 12 9.31 29.61 -43.00
CA VAL A 12 8.29 29.87 -44.01
C VAL A 12 9.04 29.99 -45.33
N PRO A 13 8.80 29.11 -46.31
CA PRO A 13 9.43 29.26 -47.61
C PRO A 13 8.94 30.59 -48.15
N SER A 14 9.87 31.48 -48.48
CA SER A 14 9.67 32.60 -49.39
C SER A 14 9.35 32.02 -50.79
N ALA A 15 8.20 31.38 -50.91
CA ALA A 15 7.63 30.99 -52.17
C ALA A 15 6.90 32.21 -52.72
N VAL A 16 7.67 33.11 -53.33
CA VAL A 16 7.09 34.02 -54.32
C VAL A 16 6.57 33.11 -55.44
N PRO A 17 5.26 33.00 -55.67
CA PRO A 17 4.79 32.32 -56.86
C PRO A 17 5.23 33.22 -58.00
N TYR A 18 6.16 32.73 -58.84
CA TYR A 18 6.31 33.26 -60.19
C TYR A 18 4.94 33.11 -60.86
N LEU A 19 4.15 34.19 -60.81
CA LEU A 19 3.00 34.36 -61.66
C LEU A 19 3.55 34.38 -63.08
N HIS A 20 3.57 33.20 -63.71
CA HIS A 20 3.65 33.08 -65.15
C HIS A 20 2.39 33.76 -65.68
N VAL A 21 2.50 35.07 -65.93
CA VAL A 21 1.48 35.83 -66.65
C VAL A 21 1.53 35.28 -68.06
N ASN A 22 0.66 34.29 -68.35
CA ASN A 22 0.26 34.01 -69.72
C ASN A 22 -0.40 35.30 -70.23
N ALA A 23 0.41 36.16 -70.86
CA ALA A 23 -0.09 37.30 -71.59
C ALA A 23 -0.93 36.74 -72.75
N PRO A 24 -2.24 37.00 -72.82
CA PRO A 24 -2.97 36.70 -74.03
C PRO A 24 -2.33 37.54 -75.13
N VAL A 25 -1.88 36.91 -76.21
CA VAL A 25 -1.38 37.58 -77.40
C VAL A 25 -2.48 38.54 -77.88
N CYS A 26 -2.27 39.84 -77.67
CA CYS A 26 -3.19 40.89 -78.07
C CYS A 26 -3.05 41.13 -79.57
N VAL A 27 -3.94 40.56 -80.38
CA VAL A 27 -4.04 40.91 -81.80
C VAL A 27 -4.65 42.31 -81.90
N PHE A 28 -3.86 43.29 -82.34
CA PHE A 28 -4.34 44.65 -82.61
C PHE A 28 -5.24 44.67 -83.85
N PRO A 29 -6.41 45.34 -83.81
CA PRO A 29 -7.23 45.50 -85.01
C PRO A 29 -6.54 46.42 -86.03
N PRO A 30 -6.67 46.16 -87.34
CA PRO A 30 -6.05 46.96 -88.40
C PRO A 30 -6.57 48.40 -88.43
N VAL A 31 -5.69 49.32 -88.83
CA VAL A 31 -5.90 50.78 -88.83
C VAL A 31 -7.12 51.14 -89.70
N GLY A 32 -8.16 51.70 -89.08
CA GLY A 32 -9.37 52.20 -89.75
C GLY A 32 -10.70 51.74 -89.15
N ASN A 33 -10.72 50.68 -88.32
CA ASN A 33 -11.97 50.19 -87.70
C ASN A 33 -12.16 50.75 -86.28
N TRP A 34 -12.67 52.00 -86.20
CA TRP A 34 -12.96 52.69 -84.94
C TRP A 34 -13.83 51.85 -83.98
N SER A 35 -14.81 51.13 -84.51
CA SER A 35 -15.68 50.25 -83.72
C SER A 35 -14.90 49.11 -83.04
N GLY A 36 -13.91 48.53 -83.72
CA GLY A 36 -13.05 47.48 -83.16
C GLY A 36 -12.14 47.99 -82.03
N LEU A 37 -11.59 49.20 -82.18
CA LEU A 37 -10.76 49.84 -81.14
C LEU A 37 -11.57 50.18 -79.88
N VAL A 38 -12.80 50.68 -80.06
CA VAL A 38 -13.73 50.97 -78.95
C VAL A 38 -14.09 49.69 -78.18
N ILE A 39 -14.41 48.60 -78.88
CA ILE A 39 -14.69 47.30 -78.24
C ILE A 39 -13.46 46.79 -77.48
N PHE A 40 -12.26 46.87 -78.08
CA PHE A 40 -11.02 46.47 -77.42
C PHE A 40 -10.76 47.30 -76.16
N PHE A 41 -10.93 48.62 -76.22
CA PHE A 41 -10.81 49.51 -75.06
C PHE A 41 -11.80 49.13 -73.95
N LEU A 42 -13.06 48.85 -74.28
CA LEU A 42 -14.09 48.40 -73.33
C LEU A 42 -13.71 47.07 -72.66
N VAL A 43 -13.20 46.09 -73.41
CA VAL A 43 -12.73 44.81 -72.89
C VAL A 43 -11.53 45.00 -71.95
N CYS A 44 -10.55 45.82 -72.35
CA CYS A 44 -9.39 46.14 -71.53
C CYS A 44 -9.77 46.88 -70.25
N LYS A 45 -10.70 47.85 -70.33
CA LYS A 45 -11.25 48.56 -69.17
C LYS A 45 -11.93 47.60 -68.20
N ARG A 46 -12.78 46.69 -68.70
CA ARG A 46 -13.47 45.69 -67.86
C ARG A 46 -12.49 44.70 -67.22
N LYS A 47 -11.45 44.26 -67.94
CA LYS A 47 -10.38 43.41 -67.41
C LYS A 47 -9.55 44.13 -66.34
N LEU A 48 -9.28 45.43 -66.53
CA LEU A 48 -8.57 46.24 -65.56
C LEU A 48 -9.38 46.40 -64.27
N GLU A 49 -10.67 46.73 -64.37
CA GLU A 49 -11.55 46.83 -63.20
C GLU A 49 -11.69 45.49 -62.47
N SER A 50 -11.86 44.38 -63.18
CA SER A 50 -11.91 43.04 -62.55
C SER A 50 -10.60 42.68 -61.82
N LYS A 51 -9.43 43.06 -62.37
CA LYS A 51 -8.15 42.87 -61.69
C LYS A 51 -7.99 43.78 -60.46
N LYS A 52 -8.50 45.01 -60.53
CA LYS A 52 -8.52 45.95 -59.41
C LYS A 52 -9.40 45.42 -58.27
N GLU A 53 -10.57 44.88 -58.61
CA GLU A 53 -11.47 44.22 -57.65
C GLU A 53 -10.81 42.98 -57.03
N ALA A 54 -10.16 42.13 -57.83
CA ALA A 54 -9.42 40.97 -57.32
C ALA A 54 -8.28 41.37 -56.38
N LEU A 55 -7.54 42.44 -56.70
CA LEU A 55 -6.51 42.98 -55.80
C LEU A 55 -7.09 43.52 -54.49
N LEU A 56 -8.28 44.15 -54.52
CA LEU A 56 -8.96 44.59 -53.30
C LEU A 56 -9.40 43.42 -52.43
N ILE A 57 -9.88 42.32 -53.04
CA ILE A 57 -10.24 41.10 -52.31
C ILE A 57 -8.99 40.49 -51.66
N LEU A 58 -7.90 40.33 -52.42
CA LEU A 58 -6.64 39.79 -51.90
C LEU A 58 -6.03 40.68 -50.81
N SER A 59 -6.13 42.00 -50.93
CA SER A 59 -5.69 42.92 -49.88
C SER A 59 -6.48 42.71 -48.59
N LYS A 60 -7.82 42.55 -48.68
CA LYS A 60 -8.66 42.28 -47.51
C LYS A 60 -8.34 40.91 -46.90
N GLU A 61 -8.15 39.88 -47.72
CA GLU A 61 -7.78 38.55 -47.24
C GLU A 61 -6.41 38.56 -46.55
N LEU A 62 -5.46 39.34 -47.06
CA LEU A 62 -4.15 39.53 -46.43
C LEU A 62 -4.28 40.20 -45.06
N ASP A 63 -5.11 41.24 -44.96
CA ASP A 63 -5.36 41.94 -43.69
C ASP A 63 -6.00 41.00 -42.66
N THR A 64 -6.98 40.18 -43.07
CA THR A 64 -7.58 39.17 -42.18
C THR A 64 -6.56 38.12 -41.74
N CYS A 65 -5.71 37.62 -42.66
CA CYS A 65 -4.66 36.66 -42.31
C CYS A 65 -3.65 37.26 -41.31
N GLN A 66 -3.33 38.55 -41.45
CA GLN A 66 -2.45 39.25 -40.51
C GLN A 66 -3.08 39.38 -39.13
N GLN A 67 -4.37 39.72 -39.05
CA GLN A 67 -5.11 39.79 -37.79
C GLN A 67 -5.16 38.44 -37.07
N GLU A 68 -5.47 37.36 -37.81
CA GLU A 68 -5.48 36.00 -37.26
C GLU A 68 -4.11 35.59 -36.71
N ARG A 69 -3.03 35.85 -37.47
CA ARG A 69 -1.66 35.60 -37.01
C ARG A 69 -1.34 36.34 -35.71
N ASP A 70 -1.71 37.61 -35.63
CA ASP A 70 -1.42 38.44 -34.46
C ASP A 70 -2.24 38.00 -33.25
N GLN A 71 -3.47 37.55 -33.47
CA GLN A 71 -4.31 36.92 -32.45
C GLN A 71 -3.69 35.62 -31.93
N TYR A 72 -3.24 34.72 -32.81
CA TYR A 72 -2.56 33.48 -32.40
C TYR A 72 -1.27 33.75 -31.64
N LYS A 73 -0.50 34.76 -32.05
CA LYS A 73 0.72 35.17 -31.34
C LYS A 73 0.41 35.66 -29.93
N LEU A 74 -0.67 36.42 -29.75
CA LEU A 74 -1.13 36.87 -28.44
C LEU A 74 -1.55 35.68 -27.57
N MET A 75 -2.35 34.75 -28.10
CA MET A 75 -2.77 33.55 -27.37
C MET A 75 -1.58 32.69 -26.95
N ALA A 76 -0.59 32.51 -27.83
CA ALA A 76 0.64 31.78 -27.52
C ALA A 76 1.45 32.46 -26.40
N ASN A 77 1.54 33.79 -26.42
CA ASN A 77 2.20 34.55 -25.36
C ASN A 77 1.47 34.44 -24.01
N GLN A 78 0.14 34.56 -24.02
CA GLN A 78 -0.68 34.36 -22.81
C GLN A 78 -0.52 32.96 -22.23
N LEU A 79 -0.51 31.93 -23.08
CA LEU A 79 -0.29 30.55 -22.65
C LEU A 79 1.12 30.37 -22.08
N ARG A 80 2.13 30.97 -22.71
CA ARG A 80 3.52 30.94 -22.22
C ARG A 80 3.66 31.63 -20.86
N GLU A 81 3.04 32.78 -20.66
CA GLU A 81 3.02 33.49 -19.37
C GLU A 81 2.33 32.68 -18.29
N ARG A 82 1.16 32.09 -18.58
CA ARG A 82 0.46 31.19 -17.65
C ARG A 82 1.33 29.99 -17.27
N HIS A 83 1.99 29.38 -18.26
CA HIS A 83 2.88 28.24 -18.02
C HIS A 83 4.10 28.65 -17.18
N GLN A 84 4.70 29.81 -17.44
CA GLN A 84 5.81 30.34 -16.64
C GLN A 84 5.38 30.68 -15.21
N GLY A 85 4.22 31.30 -15.03
CA GLY A 85 3.64 31.58 -13.71
C GLY A 85 3.36 30.30 -12.93
N LEU A 86 2.80 29.29 -13.60
CA LEU A 86 2.56 27.98 -12.98
C LEU A 86 3.87 27.28 -12.62
N LYS A 87 4.86 27.29 -13.52
CA LYS A 87 6.20 26.74 -13.26
C LYS A 87 6.89 27.43 -12.08
N LYS A 88 6.72 28.75 -11.93
CA LYS A 88 7.22 29.52 -10.79
C LYS A 88 6.55 29.08 -9.48
N LYS A 89 5.21 28.96 -9.46
CA LYS A 89 4.45 28.44 -8.31
C LYS A 89 4.87 27.02 -7.92
N TYR A 90 5.04 26.12 -8.89
CA TYR A 90 5.53 24.77 -8.64
C TYR A 90 6.94 24.77 -8.03
N ARG A 91 7.82 25.65 -8.51
CA ARG A 91 9.17 25.79 -7.94
C ARG A 91 9.13 26.33 -6.52
N GLU A 92 8.28 27.31 -6.22
CA GLU A 92 8.09 27.84 -4.86
C GLU A 92 7.52 26.79 -3.88
N LEU A 93 6.67 25.88 -4.37
CA LEU A 93 6.10 24.80 -3.57
C LEU A 93 7.11 23.68 -3.25
N ILE A 94 7.96 23.32 -4.23
CA ILE A 94 8.96 22.25 -4.08
C ILE A 94 10.20 22.77 -3.35
N ASP A 95 10.64 23.97 -3.73
CA ASP A 95 11.84 24.63 -3.27
C ASP A 95 11.48 25.97 -2.60
N GLY A 96 10.72 26.07 -1.49
CA GLY A 96 10.53 27.32 -0.68
C GLY A 96 11.76 28.23 -0.37
N ASP A 97 11.99 28.73 0.85
CA ASP A 97 13.17 29.62 1.10
C ASP A 97 14.50 28.83 1.09
N PRO A 98 15.51 29.15 0.23
CA PRO A 98 16.80 28.45 0.20
C PRO A 98 17.65 28.58 1.47
N SER A 99 17.29 29.50 2.37
CA SER A 99 18.00 29.76 3.62
C SER A 99 17.67 28.76 4.75
N LEU A 100 16.66 27.90 4.58
CA LEU A 100 16.14 27.03 5.63
C LEU A 100 16.31 25.53 5.30
N PRO A 101 16.64 24.67 6.30
CA PRO A 101 16.72 23.22 6.13
C PRO A 101 15.41 22.61 5.61
N PRO A 102 15.46 21.51 4.83
CA PRO A 102 14.30 20.92 4.14
C PRO A 102 13.14 20.55 5.09
N GLU A 103 13.45 20.12 6.31
CA GLU A 103 12.43 19.77 7.33
C GLU A 103 11.65 20.99 7.84
N LYS A 104 12.29 22.15 7.99
CA LYS A 104 11.63 23.39 8.45
C LYS A 104 10.84 24.06 7.34
N ARG A 105 11.27 23.90 6.08
CA ARG A 105 10.62 24.46 4.88
C ARG A 105 9.23 23.83 4.63
N ASN A 106 9.14 22.51 4.76
CA ASN A 106 7.88 21.78 4.62
C ASN A 106 6.88 22.17 5.72
N GLN A 107 7.38 22.40 6.94
CA GLN A 107 6.55 22.81 8.07
C GLN A 107 5.97 24.23 7.89
N VAL A 108 6.78 25.18 7.37
CA VAL A 108 6.32 26.55 7.07
C VAL A 108 5.33 26.57 5.89
N ASN A 109 5.58 25.79 4.84
CA ASN A 109 4.67 25.68 3.69
C ASN A 109 3.33 25.04 4.09
N LEU A 110 3.36 23.99 4.90
CA LEU A 110 2.13 23.37 5.44
C LEU A 110 1.37 24.35 6.34
N ALA A 111 2.06 25.08 7.22
CA ALA A 111 1.42 26.08 8.06
C ALA A 111 0.76 27.20 7.24
N GLN A 112 1.39 27.66 6.16
CA GLN A 112 0.80 28.65 5.26
C GLN A 112 -0.42 28.08 4.53
N LEU A 113 -0.33 26.85 3.99
CA LEU A 113 -1.46 26.21 3.30
C LEU A 113 -2.66 26.00 4.23
N VAL A 114 -2.42 25.66 5.50
CA VAL A 114 -3.45 25.52 6.54
C VAL A 114 -4.06 26.88 6.90
N ARG A 115 -3.27 27.96 6.95
CA ARG A 115 -3.80 29.32 7.13
C ARG A 115 -4.69 29.72 5.95
N ASP A 116 -4.22 29.49 4.73
CA ASP A 116 -4.95 29.85 3.51
C ASP A 116 -6.23 29.01 3.34
N SER A 117 -6.21 27.74 3.75
CA SER A 117 -7.43 26.91 3.75
C SER A 117 -8.43 27.35 4.80
N ARG A 118 -7.95 27.74 6.00
CA ARG A 118 -8.80 28.28 7.06
C ARG A 118 -9.41 29.62 6.68
N GLU A 119 -8.66 30.48 5.99
CA GLU A 119 -9.17 31.77 5.54
C GLU A 119 -10.20 31.62 4.43
N ARG A 120 -9.97 30.73 3.45
CA ARG A 120 -10.98 30.36 2.45
C ARG A 120 -12.24 29.78 3.09
N ALA A 121 -12.10 28.96 4.13
CA ALA A 121 -13.25 28.42 4.85
C ALA A 121 -14.06 29.52 5.56
N LYS A 122 -13.42 30.57 6.08
CA LYS A 122 -14.13 31.72 6.66
C LYS A 122 -14.85 32.53 5.59
N GLN A 123 -14.19 32.84 4.47
CA GLN A 123 -14.80 33.58 3.35
C GLN A 123 -16.05 32.84 2.83
N LEU A 124 -15.94 31.53 2.61
CA LEU A 124 -17.09 30.71 2.22
C LEU A 124 -18.19 30.71 3.29
N ALA A 125 -17.84 30.70 4.58
CA ALA A 125 -18.83 30.77 5.65
C ALA A 125 -19.55 32.14 5.70
N GLU A 126 -18.85 33.23 5.37
CA GLU A 126 -19.44 34.57 5.24
C GLU A 126 -20.35 34.65 4.00
N GLU A 127 -19.92 34.12 2.86
CA GLU A 127 -20.74 34.04 1.63
C GLU A 127 -22.01 33.22 1.87
N VAL A 128 -21.92 32.08 2.58
CA VAL A 128 -23.10 31.28 2.94
C VAL A 128 -24.07 32.08 3.81
N LYS A 129 -23.56 32.85 4.79
CA LYS A 129 -24.42 33.72 5.62
C LYS A 129 -25.09 34.81 4.78
N GLU A 130 -24.36 35.46 3.90
CA GLU A 130 -24.88 36.51 3.01
C GLU A 130 -25.95 35.94 2.05
N LEU A 131 -25.69 34.78 1.44
CA LEU A 131 -26.65 34.11 0.55
C LEU A 131 -27.90 33.67 1.31
N THR A 132 -27.75 33.18 2.54
CA THR A 132 -28.89 32.80 3.39
C THR A 132 -29.73 34.02 3.73
N GLN A 133 -29.09 35.14 4.09
CA GLN A 133 -29.79 36.40 4.34
C GLN A 133 -30.54 36.89 3.10
N ARG A 134 -29.90 36.94 1.93
CA ARG A 134 -30.55 37.32 0.66
C ARG A 134 -31.74 36.42 0.31
N LEU A 135 -31.63 35.13 0.58
CA LEU A 135 -32.75 34.19 0.39
C LEU A 135 -33.92 34.55 1.31
N THR A 136 -33.67 34.85 2.59
CA THR A 136 -34.74 35.22 3.53
C THR A 136 -35.41 36.55 3.15
N GLU A 137 -34.64 37.54 2.70
CA GLU A 137 -35.16 38.83 2.22
C GLU A 137 -36.04 38.62 0.97
N ALA A 138 -35.54 37.88 -0.02
CA ALA A 138 -36.29 37.59 -1.24
C ALA A 138 -37.57 36.78 -0.98
N GLN A 139 -37.56 35.86 -0.01
CA GLN A 139 -38.76 35.13 0.43
C GLN A 139 -39.78 36.07 1.09
N GLY A 140 -39.32 37.02 1.91
CA GLY A 140 -40.15 38.07 2.51
C GLY A 140 -40.79 38.97 1.45
N ASP A 141 -40.01 39.42 0.47
CA ASP A 141 -40.48 40.22 -0.66
C ASP A 141 -41.51 39.45 -1.49
N ASN A 142 -41.26 38.16 -1.77
CA ASN A 142 -42.19 37.33 -2.51
C ASN A 142 -43.53 37.17 -1.77
N LYS A 143 -43.50 37.02 -0.44
CA LYS A 143 -44.70 36.97 0.40
C LYS A 143 -45.47 38.29 0.32
N LEU A 144 -44.78 39.43 0.43
CA LEU A 144 -45.39 40.75 0.32
C LEU A 144 -46.01 40.98 -1.07
N LEU A 145 -45.28 40.63 -2.14
CA LEU A 145 -45.77 40.73 -3.52
C LEU A 145 -47.02 39.86 -3.73
N ARG A 146 -47.03 38.62 -3.23
CA ARG A 146 -48.23 37.76 -3.28
C ARG A 146 -49.41 38.40 -2.56
N MET A 147 -49.20 38.98 -1.39
CA MET A 147 -50.23 39.68 -0.64
C MET A 147 -50.74 40.92 -1.41
N THR A 148 -49.84 41.72 -1.99
CA THR A 148 -50.18 42.91 -2.77
C THR A 148 -50.93 42.56 -4.05
N ILE A 149 -50.50 41.54 -4.80
CA ILE A 149 -51.21 41.05 -5.99
C ILE A 149 -52.61 40.54 -5.60
N THR A 150 -52.71 39.83 -4.48
CA THR A 150 -54.01 39.35 -3.97
C THR A 150 -54.93 40.53 -3.63
N ARG A 151 -54.43 41.54 -2.92
CA ARG A 151 -55.17 42.76 -2.56
C ARG A 151 -55.59 43.57 -3.79
N GLN A 152 -54.69 43.76 -4.77
CA GLN A 152 -54.98 44.49 -6.00
C GLN A 152 -55.99 43.77 -6.91
N ARG A 153 -56.00 42.44 -6.91
CA ARG A 153 -56.95 41.65 -7.71
C ARG A 153 -58.33 41.55 -7.08
N LEU A 154 -58.44 41.72 -5.76
CA LEU A 154 -59.67 41.42 -5.01
C LEU A 154 -60.31 42.65 -4.34
N GLY A 155 -59.63 43.79 -4.28
CA GLY A 155 -60.10 44.97 -3.53
C GLY A 155 -59.81 44.85 -2.03
N ASP A 156 -60.04 45.94 -1.29
CA ASP A 156 -59.79 46.02 0.17
C ASP A 156 -60.92 45.38 1.01
N GLU A 157 -61.99 44.95 0.36
CA GLU A 157 -63.07 44.16 0.93
C GLU A 157 -62.90 42.72 0.43
N GLU A 158 -62.79 41.76 1.34
CA GLU A 158 -62.86 40.31 1.06
C GLU A 158 -61.61 39.58 0.50
N VAL A 159 -60.43 39.78 1.10
CA VAL A 159 -59.32 38.81 0.97
C VAL A 159 -59.69 37.41 1.54
N GLY A 160 -60.85 37.25 2.18
CA GLY A 160 -61.34 36.01 2.77
C GLY A 160 -62.60 35.37 2.15
N ALA A 161 -63.33 36.02 1.23
CA ALA A 161 -64.62 35.53 0.76
C ALA A 161 -64.56 34.80 -0.60
N ARG A 162 -63.57 33.93 -0.80
CA ARG A 162 -63.76 32.88 -1.81
C ARG A 162 -64.82 31.92 -1.26
N HIS A 163 -66.06 32.07 -1.73
CA HIS A 163 -67.11 31.09 -1.48
C HIS A 163 -66.81 29.82 -2.29
N PHE A 164 -65.77 29.08 -1.88
CA PHE A 164 -65.66 27.68 -2.23
C PHE A 164 -66.92 26.98 -1.71
N PRO A 165 -67.50 26.05 -2.49
CA PRO A 165 -68.50 25.13 -1.98
C PRO A 165 -68.01 24.53 -0.65
N ALA A 166 -68.91 24.42 0.34
CA ALA A 166 -68.51 24.01 1.69
C ALA A 166 -67.71 22.70 1.72
N HIS A 167 -68.05 21.76 0.82
CA HIS A 167 -67.37 20.47 0.68
C HIS A 167 -65.92 20.59 0.18
N GLU A 168 -65.61 21.45 -0.81
CA GLU A 168 -64.23 21.65 -1.28
C GLU A 168 -63.35 22.28 -0.20
N ARG A 169 -63.94 23.20 0.58
CA ARG A 169 -63.25 23.81 1.73
C ARG A 169 -62.97 22.76 2.81
N GLU A 170 -63.96 21.93 3.12
CA GLU A 170 -63.85 20.85 4.10
C GLU A 170 -62.82 19.79 3.67
N ASP A 171 -62.79 19.41 2.39
CA ASP A 171 -61.78 18.49 1.85
C ASP A 171 -60.36 19.04 1.96
N LEU A 172 -60.17 20.33 1.64
CA LEU A 172 -58.88 21.01 1.78
C LEU A 172 -58.45 21.12 3.24
N VAL A 173 -59.37 21.44 4.15
CA VAL A 173 -59.10 21.46 5.61
C VAL A 173 -58.71 20.08 6.09
N ASN A 174 -59.45 19.03 5.72
CA ASN A 174 -59.11 17.65 6.06
C ASN A 174 -57.75 17.22 5.50
N GLN A 175 -57.37 17.67 4.30
CA GLN A 175 -56.04 17.44 3.74
C GLN A 175 -54.94 18.17 4.52
N LEU A 176 -55.18 19.42 4.92
CA LEU A 176 -54.25 20.19 5.73
C LEU A 176 -54.07 19.60 7.13
N GLU A 177 -55.15 19.15 7.77
CA GLU A 177 -55.10 18.50 9.07
C GLU A 177 -54.34 17.17 9.00
N ARG A 178 -54.60 16.35 7.97
CA ARG A 178 -53.85 15.11 7.73
C ARG A 178 -52.37 15.38 7.47
N ALA A 179 -52.05 16.39 6.66
CA ALA A 179 -50.67 16.80 6.41
C ALA A 179 -49.99 17.35 7.67
N GLY A 180 -50.73 18.08 8.51
CA GLY A 180 -50.27 18.60 9.80
C GLY A 180 -49.90 17.46 10.76
N LEU A 181 -50.78 16.47 10.91
CA LEU A 181 -50.51 15.27 11.73
C LEU A 181 -49.29 14.49 11.23
N GLN A 182 -49.16 14.33 9.90
CA GLN A 182 -47.99 13.67 9.31
C GLN A 182 -46.69 14.44 9.56
N MET A 183 -46.75 15.77 9.55
CA MET A 183 -45.60 16.63 9.85
C MET A 183 -45.20 16.51 11.32
N GLU A 184 -46.18 16.56 12.24
CA GLU A 184 -45.94 16.35 13.68
C GLU A 184 -45.34 14.97 13.97
N GLU A 185 -45.89 13.91 13.36
CA GLU A 185 -45.37 12.55 13.47
C GLU A 185 -43.92 12.46 12.96
N MET A 186 -43.63 13.03 11.79
CA MET A 186 -42.28 13.06 11.25
C MET A 186 -41.31 13.86 12.13
N GLU A 187 -41.75 14.98 12.70
CA GLU A 187 -40.94 15.75 13.66
C GLU A 187 -40.63 14.94 14.93
N HIS A 188 -41.60 14.20 15.46
CA HIS A 188 -41.38 13.31 16.60
C HIS A 188 -40.41 12.18 16.25
N ASN A 189 -40.58 11.53 15.09
CA ASN A 189 -39.67 10.50 14.61
C ASN A 189 -38.25 11.03 14.40
N MET A 190 -38.11 12.23 13.83
CA MET A 190 -36.81 12.87 13.64
C MET A 190 -36.11 13.15 14.98
N LYS A 191 -36.86 13.59 16.00
CA LYS A 191 -36.33 13.78 17.36
C LYS A 191 -35.88 12.45 17.98
N ALA A 192 -36.71 11.41 17.91
CA ALA A 192 -36.35 10.08 18.42
C ALA A 192 -35.09 9.52 17.75
N LEU A 193 -34.99 9.61 16.42
CA LEU A 193 -33.80 9.17 15.67
C LEU A 193 -32.55 10.01 16.00
N ALA A 194 -32.72 11.30 16.30
CA ALA A 194 -31.61 12.16 16.70
C ALA A 194 -31.06 11.76 18.07
N ASP A 195 -31.95 11.40 19.02
CA ASP A 195 -31.58 10.91 20.34
C ASP A 195 -30.86 9.55 20.23
N GLU A 196 -31.41 8.59 19.47
CA GLU A 196 -30.76 7.30 19.20
C GLU A 196 -29.37 7.47 18.54
N LEU A 197 -29.25 8.40 17.58
CA LEU A 197 -27.97 8.70 16.95
C LEU A 197 -26.95 9.25 17.96
N GLN A 198 -27.40 10.06 18.92
CA GLN A 198 -26.53 10.61 19.95
C GLN A 198 -26.05 9.51 20.90
N ASP A 199 -26.93 8.58 21.28
CA ASP A 199 -26.59 7.41 22.09
C ASP A 199 -25.54 6.54 21.38
N VAL A 200 -25.77 6.19 20.11
CA VAL A 200 -24.81 5.42 19.30
C VAL A 200 -23.47 6.16 19.14
N LYS A 201 -23.48 7.48 18.98
CA LYS A 201 -22.24 8.27 18.94
C LYS A 201 -21.48 8.18 20.27
N SER A 202 -22.19 8.22 21.39
CA SER A 202 -21.61 8.11 22.73
C SER A 202 -20.99 6.72 22.94
N GLU A 203 -21.70 5.64 22.59
CA GLU A 203 -21.19 4.27 22.66
C GLU A 203 -19.95 4.08 21.79
N ARG A 204 -20.00 4.57 20.54
CA ARG A 204 -18.85 4.54 19.64
C ARG A 204 -17.65 5.26 20.22
N SER A 205 -17.85 6.38 20.92
CA SER A 205 -16.76 7.10 21.59
C SER A 205 -16.12 6.26 22.69
N VAL A 206 -16.93 5.57 23.50
CA VAL A 206 -16.47 4.68 24.57
C VAL A 206 -15.69 3.50 24.00
N PHE A 207 -16.18 2.87 22.92
CA PHE A 207 -15.46 1.78 22.27
C PHE A 207 -14.15 2.25 21.64
N ARG A 208 -14.12 3.44 21.04
CA ARG A 208 -12.89 4.03 20.50
C ARG A 208 -11.85 4.25 21.59
N GLU A 209 -12.26 4.80 22.74
CA GLU A 209 -11.39 4.99 23.90
C GLU A 209 -10.89 3.65 24.45
N LYS A 210 -11.75 2.64 24.54
CA LYS A 210 -11.35 1.29 24.96
C LYS A 210 -10.29 0.70 24.02
N THR A 211 -10.48 0.82 22.72
CA THR A 211 -9.51 0.36 21.72
C THR A 211 -8.20 1.14 21.81
N TYR A 212 -8.27 2.46 22.01
CA TYR A 212 -7.09 3.30 22.20
C TYR A 212 -6.29 2.86 23.42
N ARG A 213 -6.94 2.71 24.58
CA ARG A 213 -6.31 2.22 25.81
C ARG A 213 -5.71 0.84 25.63
N LEU A 214 -6.43 -0.10 25.02
CA LEU A 214 -5.91 -1.43 24.74
C LEU A 214 -4.69 -1.37 23.82
N ASN A 215 -4.72 -0.52 22.80
CA ASN A 215 -3.60 -0.32 21.90
C ASN A 215 -2.39 0.28 22.63
N VAL A 216 -2.59 1.21 23.56
CA VAL A 216 -1.52 1.74 24.42
C VAL A 216 -0.93 0.64 25.30
N GLU A 217 -1.75 -0.17 25.95
CA GLU A 217 -1.29 -1.30 26.78
C GLU A 217 -0.57 -2.36 25.93
N LEU A 218 -1.09 -2.68 24.75
CA LEU A 218 -0.45 -3.60 23.81
C LEU A 218 0.89 -3.05 23.35
N ASN A 219 0.94 -1.78 22.97
CA ASN A 219 2.19 -1.10 22.61
C ASN A 219 3.14 -0.99 23.79
N HIS A 220 2.66 -0.93 25.03
CA HIS A 220 3.49 -1.00 26.22
C HIS A 220 4.09 -2.40 26.36
N ILE A 221 3.27 -3.46 26.30
CA ILE A 221 3.74 -4.86 26.38
C ILE A 221 4.72 -5.19 25.25
N LEU A 222 4.44 -4.73 24.04
CA LEU A 222 5.28 -4.93 22.86
C LEU A 222 6.49 -3.99 22.84
N GLY A 223 6.38 -2.78 23.40
CA GLY A 223 7.37 -1.71 23.30
C GLY A 223 8.34 -1.60 24.47
N ASN A 224 8.11 -2.29 25.60
CA ASN A 224 8.96 -2.15 26.79
C ASN A 224 10.20 -3.08 26.83
N ARG A 225 10.66 -3.56 25.67
CA ARG A 225 12.03 -4.08 25.47
C ARG A 225 12.69 -3.29 24.35
N GLU A 226 13.21 -2.10 24.68
CA GLU A 226 14.12 -1.30 23.84
C GLU A 226 13.74 -1.30 22.36
N ALA A 227 12.72 -0.53 21.95
CA ALA A 227 12.50 -0.08 20.56
C ALA A 227 12.82 -1.12 19.46
N ARG A 228 12.56 -2.40 19.71
CA ARG A 228 12.67 -3.45 18.71
C ARG A 228 11.30 -3.54 18.09
N ILE A 229 11.22 -3.15 16.83
CA ILE A 229 10.06 -3.43 15.99
C ILE A 229 9.83 -4.94 16.12
N ILE A 230 8.76 -5.31 16.82
CA ILE A 230 8.36 -6.70 16.95
C ILE A 230 7.73 -7.07 15.62
N ASP A 231 8.49 -7.82 14.82
CA ASP A 231 7.96 -8.45 13.62
C ASP A 231 6.92 -9.51 14.05
N VAL A 232 5.66 -9.16 13.89
CA VAL A 232 4.52 -10.01 14.24
C VAL A 232 4.54 -11.30 13.42
N ASP A 233 5.02 -11.25 12.18
CA ASP A 233 5.14 -12.43 11.32
C ASP A 233 6.23 -13.36 11.83
N ALA A 234 7.37 -12.82 12.29
CA ALA A 234 8.42 -13.59 12.95
C ALA A 234 7.91 -14.28 14.22
N LEU A 235 7.15 -13.58 15.07
CA LEU A 235 6.54 -14.19 16.25
C LEU A 235 5.51 -15.26 15.89
N CYS A 236 4.71 -15.04 14.85
CA CYS A 236 3.75 -16.04 14.38
C CYS A 236 4.45 -17.30 13.85
N MET A 237 5.58 -17.14 13.15
CA MET A 237 6.41 -18.25 12.70
C MET A 237 7.05 -19.01 13.87
N GLU A 238 7.61 -18.29 14.85
CA GLU A 238 8.17 -18.90 16.06
C GLU A 238 7.11 -19.67 16.83
N ASN A 239 5.93 -19.07 17.01
CA ASN A 239 4.81 -19.70 17.71
C ASN A 239 4.37 -20.98 16.98
N ARG A 240 4.25 -20.96 15.65
CA ARG A 240 3.93 -22.15 14.84
C ARG A 240 5.00 -23.23 14.99
N TYR A 241 6.28 -22.85 14.90
CA TYR A 241 7.40 -23.78 15.05
C TYR A 241 7.43 -24.44 16.43
N LEU A 242 7.20 -23.67 17.50
CA LEU A 242 7.15 -24.19 18.87
C LEU A 242 5.99 -25.17 19.07
N HIS A 243 4.81 -24.90 18.48
CA HIS A 243 3.68 -25.83 18.51
C HIS A 243 4.00 -27.14 17.77
N GLU A 244 4.60 -27.06 16.58
CA GLU A 244 5.04 -28.25 15.84
C GLU A 244 6.08 -29.04 16.65
N ARG A 245 7.03 -28.36 17.29
CA ARG A 245 8.06 -29.00 18.11
C ARG A 245 7.47 -29.69 19.34
N LEU A 246 6.50 -29.06 19.99
CA LEU A 246 5.79 -29.65 21.12
C LEU A 246 4.99 -30.89 20.68
N SER A 247 4.33 -30.83 19.53
CA SER A 247 3.62 -31.99 18.95
C SER A 247 4.56 -33.18 18.71
N GLN A 248 5.73 -32.93 18.11
CA GLN A 248 6.75 -33.97 17.89
C GLN A 248 7.22 -34.60 19.21
N LEU A 249 7.53 -33.78 20.21
CA LEU A 249 7.93 -34.29 21.53
C LEU A 249 6.81 -35.09 22.20
N GLN A 250 5.56 -34.67 22.04
CA GLN A 250 4.42 -35.40 22.55
C GLN A 250 4.28 -36.78 21.89
N GLU A 251 4.51 -36.86 20.57
CA GLU A 251 4.54 -38.11 19.82
C GLU A 251 5.69 -39.03 20.28
N GLU A 252 6.89 -38.48 20.48
CA GLU A 252 8.05 -39.23 21.01
C GLU A 252 7.76 -39.77 22.42
N VAL A 253 7.18 -38.97 23.30
CA VAL A 253 6.78 -39.40 24.65
C VAL A 253 5.74 -40.51 24.58
N ASN A 254 4.76 -40.41 23.68
CA ASN A 254 3.74 -41.45 23.50
C ASN A 254 4.35 -42.75 22.96
N LEU A 255 5.30 -42.65 22.02
CA LEU A 255 6.03 -43.79 21.49
C LEU A 255 6.85 -44.49 22.59
N LEU A 256 7.57 -43.71 23.41
CA LEU A 256 8.35 -44.22 24.54
C LEU A 256 7.46 -44.87 25.60
N LYS A 257 6.31 -44.26 25.94
CA LYS A 257 5.31 -44.87 26.82
C LYS A 257 4.83 -46.21 26.29
N SER A 258 4.54 -46.30 24.99
CA SER A 258 4.16 -47.56 24.34
C SER A 258 5.29 -48.61 24.41
N ASN A 259 6.54 -48.21 24.16
CA ASN A 259 7.69 -49.11 24.25
C ASN A 259 7.94 -49.59 25.68
N ILE A 260 7.87 -48.69 26.68
CA ILE A 260 7.96 -49.06 28.10
C ILE A 260 6.87 -50.08 28.45
N MET A 261 5.64 -49.86 27.99
CA MET A 261 4.54 -50.80 28.23
C MET A 261 4.82 -52.17 27.59
N LYS A 262 5.34 -52.20 26.36
CA LYS A 262 5.75 -53.44 25.68
C LYS A 262 6.83 -54.18 26.48
N TYR A 263 7.89 -53.49 26.91
CA TYR A 263 8.96 -54.09 27.69
C TYR A 263 8.50 -54.56 29.07
N LYS A 264 7.67 -53.78 29.77
CA LYS A 264 7.04 -54.19 31.03
C LYS A 264 6.25 -55.48 30.84
N THR A 265 5.45 -55.56 29.79
CA THR A 265 4.65 -56.76 29.50
C THR A 265 5.54 -57.97 29.13
N ALA A 266 6.63 -57.77 28.39
CA ALA A 266 7.60 -58.82 28.10
C ALA A 266 8.34 -59.31 29.36
N LEU A 267 8.69 -58.39 30.26
CA LEU A 267 9.34 -58.71 31.53
C LEU A 267 8.40 -59.48 32.46
N GLU A 268 7.14 -59.07 32.59
CA GLU A 268 6.13 -59.81 33.36
C GLU A 268 5.89 -61.21 32.79
N ARG A 269 5.87 -61.37 31.45
CA ARG A 269 5.82 -62.71 30.83
C ARG A 269 7.03 -63.55 31.21
N ARG A 270 8.24 -62.99 31.24
CA ARG A 270 9.46 -63.72 31.66
C ARG A 270 9.45 -64.06 33.15
N LYS A 271 8.97 -63.15 34.00
CA LYS A 271 8.79 -63.38 35.45
C LYS A 271 7.77 -64.50 35.72
N ASN A 272 6.70 -64.56 34.95
CA ASN A 272 5.70 -65.63 35.05
C ASN A 272 6.25 -67.00 34.60
N TYR A 273 7.17 -67.04 33.63
CA TYR A 273 7.93 -68.26 33.31
C TYR A 273 8.93 -68.65 34.41
N SER A 274 9.57 -67.68 35.06
CA SER A 274 10.53 -67.93 36.15
C SER A 274 9.88 -68.38 37.47
N THR A 275 8.59 -68.11 37.67
CA THR A 275 7.90 -68.43 38.94
C THR A 275 7.36 -69.87 38.96
N TYR A 276 7.25 -70.53 37.81
CA TYR A 276 6.78 -71.93 37.70
C TYR A 276 7.89 -72.97 37.49
N GLY A 277 9.17 -72.59 37.55
CA GLY A 277 10.28 -73.50 37.28
C GLY A 277 11.52 -73.21 38.11
N LYS A 278 11.50 -73.62 39.39
CA LYS A 278 12.73 -73.76 40.19
C LYS A 278 13.35 -75.12 39.85
N ILE A 279 14.18 -75.16 38.80
CA ILE A 279 15.10 -76.27 38.55
C ILE A 279 16.51 -75.70 38.50
N ASN A 280 17.38 -76.27 39.35
CA ASN A 280 18.76 -75.92 39.51
C ASN A 280 19.55 -76.22 38.24
N SER A 281 19.85 -75.21 37.43
CA SER A 281 21.05 -75.17 36.57
C SER A 281 21.35 -73.71 36.22
N SER A 282 22.62 -73.35 36.30
CA SER A 282 23.11 -71.97 36.14
C SER A 282 22.61 -71.33 34.84
N PRO A 283 21.97 -70.14 34.87
CA PRO A 283 21.57 -69.48 33.65
C PRO A 283 22.76 -68.69 33.09
N LEU A 284 23.53 -69.33 32.19
CA LEU A 284 24.36 -68.62 31.21
C LEU A 284 23.45 -68.04 30.12
N THR A 285 22.53 -67.15 30.52
CA THR A 285 21.54 -66.49 29.64
C THR A 285 21.48 -64.98 29.90
N GLY A 286 22.51 -64.45 30.57
CA GLY A 286 22.74 -63.01 30.71
C GLY A 286 23.56 -62.50 29.53
N VAL A 287 23.13 -61.38 28.95
CA VAL A 287 23.85 -60.62 27.93
C VAL A 287 25.33 -60.48 28.35
N LEU A 288 26.23 -61.10 27.58
CA LEU A 288 27.67 -60.98 27.82
C LEU A 288 28.08 -59.52 27.60
N SER A 289 28.75 -58.94 28.59
CA SER A 289 29.29 -57.58 28.49
C SER A 289 30.39 -57.52 27.43
N ALA A 290 30.49 -56.41 26.71
CA ALA A 290 31.55 -56.19 25.71
C ALA A 290 32.98 -56.42 26.26
N LYS A 291 33.17 -56.22 27.57
CA LYS A 291 34.45 -56.54 28.25
C LYS A 291 34.69 -58.04 28.41
N GLN A 292 33.65 -58.83 28.71
CA GLN A 292 33.75 -60.29 28.86
C GLN A 292 33.99 -60.97 27.51
N VAL A 293 33.41 -60.44 26.44
CA VAL A 293 33.69 -60.88 25.07
C VAL A 293 35.15 -60.57 24.67
N GLN A 294 35.67 -59.41 25.08
CA GLN A 294 37.04 -59.01 24.79
C GLN A 294 38.07 -59.82 25.59
N GLU A 295 37.80 -60.16 26.84
CA GLU A 295 38.65 -61.05 27.66
C GLU A 295 38.74 -62.47 27.08
N MET A 296 37.62 -63.06 26.64
CA MET A 296 37.64 -64.40 26.02
C MET A 296 38.37 -64.45 24.67
N LEU A 297 38.44 -63.34 23.95
CA LEU A 297 39.15 -63.24 22.67
C LEU A 297 40.66 -62.96 22.84
N LEU A 298 41.08 -62.50 24.02
CA LEU A 298 42.48 -62.12 24.33
C LEU A 298 43.26 -63.22 25.05
N GLU A 299 42.62 -64.30 25.52
CA GLU A 299 43.33 -65.47 26.04
C GLU A 299 44.07 -66.19 24.90
N GLU A 300 45.38 -65.96 24.82
CA GLU A 300 46.33 -66.67 23.96
C GLU A 300 46.47 -68.15 24.40
N GLN A 301 45.46 -68.97 24.14
CA GLN A 301 45.63 -70.42 24.12
C GLN A 301 45.01 -70.95 22.82
N GLY A 302 45.88 -71.46 21.95
CA GLY A 302 45.51 -72.01 20.65
C GLY A 302 44.29 -72.93 20.73
N CYS A 303 43.32 -72.66 19.86
CA CYS A 303 42.04 -73.35 19.74
C CYS A 303 42.17 -74.88 19.81
N ASN A 304 41.86 -75.44 20.98
CA ASN A 304 41.38 -76.81 21.12
C ASN A 304 40.19 -76.79 22.10
N LEU A 305 39.13 -76.06 21.75
CA LEU A 305 37.85 -76.26 22.44
C LEU A 305 37.33 -77.65 22.05
N PRO A 306 36.98 -78.53 23.00
CA PRO A 306 36.32 -79.78 22.68
C PRO A 306 35.02 -79.43 21.93
N ALA A 307 34.79 -80.09 20.79
CA ALA A 307 33.60 -79.94 19.95
C ALA A 307 32.35 -80.52 20.64
N THR A 308 32.04 -80.00 21.82
CA THR A 308 30.80 -80.27 22.53
C THR A 308 29.70 -79.45 21.88
N PRO A 309 28.46 -79.97 21.78
CA PRO A 309 27.34 -79.23 21.19
C PRO A 309 27.08 -77.89 21.90
N GLN A 310 27.49 -77.75 23.18
CA GLN A 310 27.41 -76.52 23.95
C GLN A 310 28.41 -75.45 23.48
N SER A 311 29.69 -75.79 23.27
CA SER A 311 30.70 -74.82 22.82
C SER A 311 30.40 -74.29 21.41
N ILE A 312 29.84 -75.13 20.54
CA ILE A 312 29.37 -74.73 19.21
C ILE A 312 28.15 -73.79 19.30
N SER A 313 27.24 -74.02 20.25
CA SER A 313 26.10 -73.13 20.51
C SER A 313 26.55 -71.77 21.03
N ASP A 314 27.51 -71.74 21.95
CA ASP A 314 28.03 -70.50 22.55
C ASP A 314 28.79 -69.66 21.50
N LEU A 315 29.59 -70.31 20.64
CA LEU A 315 30.24 -69.65 19.50
C LEU A 315 29.23 -69.09 18.49
N LYS A 316 28.15 -69.83 18.20
CA LYS A 316 27.06 -69.34 17.32
C LYS A 316 26.33 -68.14 17.93
N SER A 317 26.09 -68.17 19.25
CA SER A 317 25.50 -67.04 19.98
C SER A 317 26.41 -65.81 19.99
N LEU A 318 27.73 -66.01 20.12
CA LEU A 318 28.70 -64.93 20.06
C LEU A 318 28.79 -64.32 18.66
N ALA A 319 28.84 -65.17 17.62
CA ALA A 319 28.88 -64.71 16.23
C ALA A 319 27.62 -63.93 15.85
N THR A 320 26.44 -64.36 16.32
CA THR A 320 25.18 -63.61 16.12
C THR A 320 25.17 -62.28 16.86
N ALA A 321 25.62 -62.24 18.12
CA ALA A 321 25.73 -60.98 18.87
C ALA A 321 26.73 -59.98 18.22
N LEU A 322 27.85 -60.47 17.71
CA LEU A 322 28.82 -59.64 16.99
C LEU A 322 28.26 -59.14 15.65
N LEU A 323 27.53 -59.98 14.91
CA LEU A 323 26.84 -59.58 13.67
C LEU A 323 25.77 -58.52 13.93
N GLU A 324 24.97 -58.68 14.98
CA GLU A 324 23.96 -57.70 15.41
C GLU A 324 24.63 -56.37 15.79
N THR A 325 25.74 -56.41 16.53
CA THR A 325 26.51 -55.21 16.89
C THR A 325 27.09 -54.48 15.67
N ILE A 326 27.59 -55.23 14.69
CA ILE A 326 28.08 -54.67 13.42
C ILE A 326 26.92 -54.06 12.63
N HIS A 327 25.76 -54.72 12.60
CA HIS A 327 24.58 -54.21 11.91
C HIS A 327 24.08 -52.90 12.53
N GLU A 328 24.00 -52.84 13.86
CA GLU A 328 23.61 -51.64 14.61
C GLU A 328 24.60 -50.48 14.38
N LYS A 329 25.91 -50.74 14.45
CA LYS A 329 26.93 -49.73 14.14
C LYS A 329 26.84 -49.24 12.69
N ASN A 330 26.58 -50.11 11.73
CA ASN A 330 26.36 -49.72 10.33
C ASN A 330 25.12 -48.84 10.17
N LEU A 331 24.03 -49.14 10.89
CA LEU A 331 22.82 -48.33 10.89
C LEU A 331 23.08 -46.93 11.45
N VAL A 332 23.81 -46.82 12.56
CA VAL A 332 24.22 -45.53 13.15
C VAL A 332 25.07 -44.71 12.16
N ILE A 333 26.03 -45.34 11.48
CA ILE A 333 26.84 -44.68 10.45
C ILE A 333 25.97 -44.22 9.28
N GLN A 334 24.99 -45.02 8.84
CA GLN A 334 24.04 -44.63 7.80
C GLN A 334 23.20 -43.42 8.19
N HIS A 335 22.64 -43.39 9.41
CA HIS A 335 21.91 -42.24 9.92
C HIS A 335 22.80 -41.00 10.03
N GLN A 336 24.04 -41.15 10.48
CA GLN A 336 24.99 -40.04 10.53
C GLN A 336 25.30 -39.50 9.13
N ARG A 337 25.54 -40.38 8.14
CA ARG A 337 25.76 -39.98 6.75
C ARG A 337 24.56 -39.26 6.16
N HIS A 338 23.35 -39.75 6.43
CA HIS A 338 22.11 -39.10 5.99
C HIS A 338 21.94 -37.70 6.60
N THR A 339 22.18 -37.58 7.91
CA THR A 339 22.13 -36.30 8.63
C THR A 339 23.17 -35.31 8.08
N ASN A 340 24.41 -35.76 7.89
CA ASN A 340 25.46 -34.95 7.29
C ASN A 340 25.11 -34.52 5.85
N ARG A 341 24.41 -35.37 5.09
CA ARG A 341 23.93 -35.01 3.75
C ARG A 341 22.87 -33.91 3.80
N ILE A 342 21.92 -33.97 4.73
CA ILE A 342 20.91 -32.92 4.93
C ILE A 342 21.59 -31.60 5.33
N LEU A 343 22.53 -31.65 6.28
CA LEU A 343 23.28 -30.47 6.71
C LEU A 343 24.09 -29.88 5.56
N GLY A 344 24.78 -30.73 4.78
CA GLY A 344 25.51 -30.30 3.59
C GLY A 344 24.63 -29.61 2.55
N ASN A 345 23.43 -30.14 2.28
CA ASN A 345 22.47 -29.50 1.37
C ASN A 345 22.02 -28.13 1.90
N ARG A 346 21.71 -28.02 3.20
CA ARG A 346 21.31 -26.74 3.81
C ARG A 346 22.44 -25.71 3.76
N VAL A 347 23.69 -26.13 3.99
CA VAL A 347 24.87 -25.27 3.85
C VAL A 347 25.01 -24.80 2.40
N ALA A 348 24.89 -25.69 1.42
CA ALA A 348 24.94 -25.33 0.01
C ALA A 348 23.82 -24.35 -0.40
N ASP A 349 22.61 -24.52 0.14
CA ASP A 349 21.49 -23.59 -0.07
C ASP A 349 21.78 -22.21 0.54
N LEU A 350 22.36 -22.18 1.74
CA LEU A 350 22.78 -20.93 2.40
C LEU A 350 23.90 -20.24 1.63
N GLU A 351 24.90 -20.98 1.14
CA GLU A 351 25.96 -20.44 0.28
C GLU A 351 25.40 -19.86 -1.03
N LYS A 352 24.41 -20.52 -1.64
CA LYS A 352 23.74 -20.02 -2.83
C LYS A 352 22.93 -18.75 -2.54
N LYS A 353 22.21 -18.71 -1.42
CA LYS A 353 21.49 -17.51 -0.96
C LYS A 353 22.46 -16.37 -0.67
N LEU A 354 23.59 -16.64 -0.02
CA LEU A 354 24.65 -15.66 0.24
C LEU A 354 25.18 -15.05 -1.06
N LYS A 355 25.58 -15.88 -2.03
CA LYS A 355 26.03 -15.42 -3.36
C LYS A 355 24.97 -14.60 -4.10
N THR A 356 23.70 -15.02 -4.01
CA THR A 356 22.58 -14.28 -4.64
C THR A 356 22.44 -12.89 -4.02
N LEU A 357 22.55 -12.81 -2.69
CA LEU A 357 22.45 -11.56 -1.98
C LEU A 357 23.68 -10.65 -2.25
N GLU A 358 24.89 -11.21 -2.35
CA GLU A 358 26.11 -10.49 -2.77
C GLU A 358 25.96 -9.87 -4.17
N VAL A 359 25.47 -10.64 -5.14
CA VAL A 359 25.23 -10.17 -6.53
C VAL A 359 24.12 -9.12 -6.60
N SER A 360 23.11 -9.22 -5.73
CA SER A 360 21.98 -8.28 -5.69
C SER A 360 22.31 -6.92 -5.02
N GLY A 361 23.51 -6.76 -4.45
CA GLY A 361 23.91 -5.51 -3.79
C GLY A 361 23.15 -5.19 -2.48
N LEU A 362 22.27 -6.09 -2.01
CA LEU A 362 21.50 -5.92 -0.77
C LEU A 362 22.31 -6.13 0.52
N TRP A 363 23.61 -6.38 0.43
CA TRP A 363 24.53 -6.48 1.58
C TRP A 363 25.12 -5.13 2.04
N SER A 364 24.56 -4.01 1.59
CA SER A 364 24.94 -2.69 2.10
C SER A 364 24.01 -2.30 3.25
N LEU A 365 24.44 -2.58 4.49
CA LEU A 365 23.86 -1.92 5.68
C LEU A 365 24.18 -0.42 5.63
N PRO A 366 23.21 0.48 5.89
CA PRO A 366 23.51 1.90 6.06
C PRO A 366 24.22 2.10 7.41
N GLY A 367 25.51 2.44 7.33
CA GLY A 367 26.28 2.95 8.47
C GLY A 367 27.20 1.92 9.12
N GLY A 368 28.50 2.14 8.98
CA GLY A 368 29.54 1.44 9.75
C GLY A 368 30.63 0.85 8.86
N SER A 369 31.66 1.63 8.64
CA SER A 369 32.95 1.25 8.04
C SER A 369 33.45 -0.13 8.51
N LEU A 370 33.43 -1.12 7.63
CA LEU A 370 34.07 -2.43 7.80
C LEU A 370 35.60 -2.39 7.62
N ASP A 371 36.21 -1.20 7.61
CA ASP A 371 37.65 -1.01 7.44
C ASP A 371 38.45 -1.03 8.75
N GLN A 372 37.79 -1.09 9.91
CA GLN A 372 38.48 -1.09 11.21
C GLN A 372 38.57 -2.46 11.91
N LEU A 373 37.91 -3.51 11.39
CA LEU A 373 37.95 -4.86 11.98
C LEU A 373 38.99 -5.81 11.35
N LEU A 374 39.76 -5.36 10.36
CA LEU A 374 40.84 -6.13 9.71
C LEU A 374 42.26 -5.80 10.21
N LYS A 375 42.39 -5.12 11.35
CA LYS A 375 43.69 -4.90 12.02
C LYS A 375 43.69 -5.39 13.47
N LEU A 376 43.53 -6.69 13.67
CA LEU A 376 44.10 -7.39 14.82
C LEU A 376 44.73 -8.71 14.34
N PRO A 377 45.96 -9.04 14.81
CA PRO A 377 46.75 -10.11 14.24
C PRO A 377 46.17 -11.49 14.59
N GLN A 378 46.27 -12.40 13.61
CA GLN A 378 45.97 -13.82 13.72
C GLN A 378 46.60 -14.43 14.97
N LYS A 379 45.75 -14.93 15.89
CA LYS A 379 46.08 -16.05 16.77
C LYS A 379 44.79 -16.77 17.15
N ILE A 380 44.32 -17.63 16.24
CA ILE A 380 43.33 -18.65 16.59
C ILE A 380 44.12 -19.81 17.18
N HIS A 381 44.16 -19.90 18.51
CA HIS A 381 44.50 -21.14 19.19
C HIS A 381 43.18 -21.84 19.54
N LEU A 382 42.95 -23.02 18.96
CA LEU A 382 41.91 -23.94 19.41
C LEU A 382 42.10 -24.26 20.89
N GLY A 383 41.06 -24.08 21.69
CA GLY A 383 41.07 -24.44 23.11
C GLY A 383 39.65 -24.56 23.66
N CYS A 384 39.16 -25.79 23.74
CA CYS A 384 38.04 -26.19 24.58
C CYS A 384 38.36 -25.88 26.05
N THR A 385 37.46 -25.23 26.79
CA THR A 385 37.24 -25.53 28.23
C THR A 385 36.01 -24.84 28.80
N THR A 386 35.41 -25.58 29.72
CA THR A 386 34.24 -25.40 30.57
C THR A 386 34.35 -24.32 31.66
N LEU A 387 33.16 -23.87 32.09
CA LEU A 387 32.73 -23.51 33.46
C LEU A 387 33.00 -22.10 34.04
N THR A 388 31.89 -21.58 34.59
CA THR A 388 31.70 -20.86 35.87
C THR A 388 31.83 -19.34 36.00
N ASN A 389 30.74 -18.80 36.56
CA ASN A 389 30.63 -17.82 37.65
C ASN A 389 30.47 -16.32 37.39
N LEU A 390 29.31 -15.85 37.86
CA LEU A 390 29.08 -14.73 38.80
C LEU A 390 29.55 -13.32 38.41
N GLY A 391 28.56 -12.49 38.08
CA GLY A 391 28.24 -11.28 38.83
C GLY A 391 29.10 -10.04 38.61
N ARG A 392 28.52 -9.02 37.96
CA ARG A 392 28.56 -7.64 38.48
C ARG A 392 27.59 -6.70 37.75
N ARG A 393 26.76 -6.02 38.53
CA ARG A 393 26.11 -4.73 38.19
C ARG A 393 27.18 -3.63 38.06
N PRO A 394 26.92 -2.58 37.27
CA PRO A 394 26.64 -1.25 37.86
C PRO A 394 25.47 -0.56 37.14
N GLU A 395 24.47 -0.01 37.83
CA GLU A 395 24.40 1.36 38.38
C GLU A 395 24.54 2.51 37.36
N SER A 396 23.36 3.04 37.02
CA SER A 396 22.98 4.47 36.88
C SER A 396 23.90 5.45 36.15
N VAL A 397 23.39 5.96 35.03
CA VAL A 397 23.57 7.36 34.62
C VAL A 397 22.26 7.86 33.98
N SER A 398 21.67 8.91 34.55
CA SER A 398 20.63 9.74 33.92
C SER A 398 21.28 10.76 33.00
N PRO A 399 20.63 11.20 31.92
CA PRO A 399 20.28 12.63 31.93
C PRO A 399 18.91 12.98 31.32
N HIS A 400 18.49 14.18 31.73
CA HIS A 400 17.31 14.94 31.37
C HIS A 400 17.04 15.17 29.87
N ALA A 401 15.75 15.52 29.65
CA ALA A 401 15.20 16.42 28.62
C ALA A 401 14.93 15.83 27.22
N HIS A 402 13.66 15.70 26.84
CA HIS A 402 12.89 16.77 26.21
C HIS A 402 11.45 16.30 26.00
N ARG A 403 10.50 17.04 26.57
CA ARG A 403 9.07 16.90 26.33
C ARG A 403 8.79 17.50 24.94
N LEU A 404 8.56 16.64 23.95
CA LEU A 404 7.97 17.01 22.66
C LEU A 404 6.62 16.30 22.57
N GLN A 405 5.55 17.09 22.60
CA GLN A 405 4.21 16.66 22.22
C GLN A 405 4.25 16.28 20.75
N CYS A 406 4.17 14.99 20.44
CA CYS A 406 3.82 14.54 19.12
C CYS A 406 2.34 14.87 18.89
N VAL A 407 2.10 15.77 17.94
CA VAL A 407 0.80 16.00 17.32
C VAL A 407 0.43 14.73 16.56
N ASP A 408 -0.77 14.22 16.81
CA ASP A 408 -1.33 13.01 16.22
C ASP A 408 -1.22 13.02 14.69
N SER A 409 -0.38 12.14 14.14
CA SER A 409 -0.48 11.72 12.74
C SER A 409 -1.71 10.83 12.59
N ILE A 410 -2.57 11.24 11.67
CA ILE A 410 -3.78 10.54 11.25
C ILE A 410 -3.35 9.31 10.45
N ASP A 411 -3.34 8.15 11.10
CA ASP A 411 -3.25 6.86 10.43
C ASP A 411 -4.49 6.03 10.75
N HIS A 412 -5.37 5.85 9.75
CA HIS A 412 -6.25 4.69 9.73
C HIS A 412 -6.62 4.26 8.29
N PRO A 413 -6.65 2.95 7.97
CA PRO A 413 -6.67 2.41 6.60
C PRO A 413 -8.04 2.41 5.91
N LEU A 414 -9.03 3.16 6.42
CA LEU A 414 -10.41 3.09 5.92
C LEU A 414 -10.72 4.10 4.81
N MET A 415 -9.82 5.06 4.56
CA MET A 415 -9.97 6.00 3.43
C MET A 415 -9.61 5.37 2.07
N CYS A 416 -8.87 4.25 2.04
CA CYS A 416 -8.59 3.54 0.79
C CYS A 416 -9.83 2.89 0.17
N LEU A 417 -10.84 2.52 0.98
CA LEU A 417 -12.08 1.92 0.46
C LEU A 417 -13.05 2.97 -0.10
N PHE A 418 -13.00 4.22 0.37
CA PHE A 418 -13.86 5.29 -0.14
C PHE A 418 -13.39 5.88 -1.47
N ILE A 419 -12.07 5.90 -1.72
CA ILE A 419 -11.52 6.38 -3.00
C ILE A 419 -11.73 5.37 -4.13
N ILE A 420 -11.71 4.06 -3.84
CA ILE A 420 -11.97 3.00 -4.83
C ILE A 420 -13.46 2.90 -5.18
N ALA A 421 -14.36 3.21 -4.24
CA ALA A 421 -15.80 3.21 -4.51
C ALA A 421 -16.25 4.38 -5.41
N LEU A 422 -15.60 5.55 -5.30
CA LEU A 422 -15.91 6.72 -6.12
C LEU A 422 -15.32 6.67 -7.54
N THR A 423 -14.30 5.85 -7.81
CA THR A 423 -13.77 5.65 -9.17
C THR A 423 -14.60 4.67 -10.01
N ARG A 424 -15.44 3.84 -9.38
CA ARG A 424 -16.22 2.80 -10.07
C ARG A 424 -17.64 3.21 -10.45
N ALA A 425 -18.11 4.38 -10.00
CA ALA A 425 -19.43 4.92 -10.33
C ALA A 425 -19.43 5.95 -11.49
N GLY A 426 -18.27 6.24 -12.09
CA GLY A 426 -18.10 7.27 -13.12
C GLY A 426 -18.19 6.80 -14.57
N SER A 427 -18.52 5.54 -14.83
CA SER A 427 -18.65 5.00 -16.20
C SER A 427 -20.11 4.76 -16.56
N LEU A 428 -20.83 5.84 -16.83
CA LEU A 428 -22.14 5.80 -17.51
C LEU A 428 -22.03 6.65 -18.77
N ASN A 429 -22.29 5.96 -19.89
CA ASN A 429 -22.33 6.44 -21.27
C ASN A 429 -22.84 7.86 -21.44
N ILE A 430 -22.11 8.67 -22.20
CA ILE A 430 -22.69 9.71 -23.05
C ILE A 430 -22.02 9.61 -24.42
N THR A 431 -22.64 8.81 -25.29
CA THR A 431 -22.60 9.00 -26.74
C THR A 431 -23.68 10.02 -27.10
N HIS A 432 -23.28 11.22 -27.52
CA HIS A 432 -23.87 11.94 -28.65
C HIS A 432 -23.02 13.15 -29.02
#